data_AF-A0A2S3ZI02-F1
#
_entry.id   AF-A0A2S3ZI02-F1
#
_cell.length_a   1.000
_cell.length_b   1.000
_cell.length_c   1.000
_cell.angle_alpha   90.00
_cell.angle_beta   90.00
_cell.angle_gamma   90.00
#
_symmetry.space_group_name_H-M   'P 1'
#
loop_
_entity.id
_entity.type
_entity.pdbx_description
1 polymer ?
#
loop_
_entity_poly.entity_id
_entity_poly.type
_entity_poly.pdbx_seq_one_letter_code
_entity_poly.pdbx_strand_id
1 'polypeptide(L)'
;MTAPLIDLLRADLAAANFSVTALTGLWGIEADAALRRNQRVPALRALATLRATLTVPEPNVVLAQIFVLGLPVERAELAAALPSLGVDGAEQLGLVAASHDERAAQPGPLAD
;
A
#
# COMPACT_ATOMS: atom_id res chain seq x y z
N MET A 1 4.50 -22.89 -10.09
CA MET A 1 5.87 -22.53 -9.68
C MET A 1 5.84 -21.22 -8.87
N THR A 2 5.14 -21.22 -7.72
CA THR A 2 4.94 -20.03 -6.88
C THR A 2 5.96 -19.88 -5.76
N ALA A 3 6.61 -20.99 -5.35
CA ALA A 3 7.70 -20.97 -4.37
C ALA A 3 8.78 -19.89 -4.64
N PRO A 4 9.35 -19.74 -5.86
CA PRO A 4 10.33 -18.70 -6.11
C PRO A 4 9.78 -17.27 -5.95
N LEU A 5 8.50 -17.04 -6.29
CA LEU A 5 7.87 -15.72 -6.12
C LEU A 5 7.64 -15.39 -4.63
N ILE A 6 7.33 -16.39 -3.81
CA ILE A 6 7.18 -16.20 -2.36
C ILE A 6 8.52 -15.81 -1.72
N ASP A 7 9.64 -16.37 -2.21
CA ASP A 7 10.98 -16.00 -1.73
C ASP A 7 11.35 -14.56 -2.12
N LEU A 8 11.00 -14.12 -3.33
CA LEU A 8 11.17 -12.73 -3.75
C LEU A 8 10.31 -11.77 -2.91
N LEU A 9 9.03 -12.12 -2.68
CA LEU A 9 8.15 -11.35 -1.80
C LEU A 9 8.75 -11.22 -0.40
N ARG A 10 9.24 -12.32 0.18
CA ARG A 10 9.87 -12.30 1.50
C ARG A 10 11.07 -11.35 1.54
N ALA A 11 11.93 -11.39 0.51
CA ALA A 11 13.09 -10.53 0.42
C ALA A 11 12.69 -9.04 0.38
N ASP A 12 11.69 -8.69 -0.43
CA ASP A 12 11.21 -7.32 -0.54
C ASP A 12 10.54 -6.82 0.75
N LEU A 13 9.70 -7.64 1.39
CA LEU A 13 9.08 -7.26 2.68
C LEU A 13 10.13 -7.03 3.78
N ALA A 14 11.21 -7.83 3.80
CA ALA A 14 12.31 -7.64 4.73
C ALA A 14 13.10 -6.36 4.42
N ALA A 15 13.43 -6.11 3.14
CA ALA A 15 14.14 -4.91 2.70
C ALA A 15 13.35 -3.62 2.97
N ALA A 16 12.01 -3.68 2.84
CA ALA A 16 11.11 -2.58 3.15
C ALA A 16 10.90 -2.37 4.66
N ASN A 17 11.47 -3.21 5.54
CA ASN A 17 11.17 -3.22 6.98
C ASN A 17 9.66 -3.31 7.26
N PHE A 18 8.93 -4.13 6.48
CA PHE A 18 7.48 -4.28 6.60
C PHE A 18 7.14 -5.25 7.76
N SER A 19 7.15 -4.71 8.98
CA SER A 19 6.83 -5.44 10.21
C SER A 19 5.80 -4.69 11.06
N VAL A 20 5.10 -5.39 11.96
CA VAL A 20 4.14 -4.76 12.89
C VAL A 20 4.82 -3.65 13.69
N THR A 21 6.01 -3.90 14.24
CA THR A 21 6.75 -2.91 15.03
C THR A 21 7.10 -1.67 14.21
N ALA A 22 7.59 -1.83 12.98
CA ALA A 22 7.91 -0.72 12.11
C ALA A 22 6.67 0.10 11.74
N LEU A 23 5.57 -0.57 11.41
CA LEU A 23 4.31 0.08 11.08
C LEU A 23 3.71 0.83 12.28
N THR A 24 3.72 0.25 13.49
CA THR A 24 3.30 0.95 14.71
C THR A 24 4.09 2.24 14.92
N GLY A 25 5.40 2.23 14.65
CA GLY A 25 6.24 3.44 14.69
C GLY A 25 5.92 4.45 13.57
N LEU A 26 5.52 3.96 12.40
CA LEU A 26 5.22 4.76 11.21
C LEU A 26 4.01 5.70 11.41
N TRP A 27 2.84 5.14 11.75
CA TRP A 27 1.61 5.92 11.93
C TRP A 27 1.28 6.28 13.39
N GLY A 28 2.11 5.83 14.33
CA GLY A 28 1.97 6.09 15.75
C GLY A 28 1.00 5.15 16.48
N ILE A 29 1.10 5.16 17.80
CA ILE A 29 0.39 4.26 18.71
C ILE A 29 -1.14 4.42 18.59
N GLU A 30 -1.63 5.63 18.35
CA GLU A 30 -3.08 5.88 18.22
C GLU A 30 -3.68 5.24 16.97
N ALA A 31 -3.05 5.43 15.81
CA ALA A 31 -3.50 4.83 14.56
C ALA A 31 -3.43 3.29 14.61
N ASP A 32 -2.37 2.77 15.19
CA ASP A 32 -2.16 1.34 15.43
C ASP A 32 -3.21 0.74 16.38
N ALA A 33 -3.54 1.43 17.47
CA ALA A 33 -4.61 1.02 18.37
C ALA A 33 -6.01 1.13 17.74
N ALA A 34 -6.21 2.05 16.81
CA ALA A 34 -7.44 2.17 16.03
C ALA A 34 -7.59 1.00 15.05
N LEU A 35 -6.53 0.63 14.32
CA LEU A 35 -6.53 -0.52 13.42
C LEU A 35 -6.88 -1.82 14.15
N ARG A 36 -6.34 -2.03 15.36
CA ARG A 36 -6.71 -3.18 16.22
C ARG A 36 -8.19 -3.23 16.59
N ARG A 37 -8.86 -2.06 16.65
CA ARG A 37 -10.30 -1.93 16.89
C ARG A 37 -11.12 -1.88 15.60
N ASN A 38 -10.50 -2.23 14.47
CA ASN A 38 -11.08 -2.15 13.13
C ASN A 38 -11.53 -0.73 12.73
N GLN A 39 -10.96 0.30 13.35
CA GLN A 39 -11.21 1.71 13.04
C GLN A 39 -10.18 2.22 12.03
N ARG A 40 -10.61 2.36 10.78
CA ARG A 40 -9.72 2.71 9.66
C ARG A 40 -9.41 4.20 9.55
N VAL A 41 -10.32 5.07 10.00
CA VAL A 41 -10.20 6.53 9.84
C VAL A 41 -8.91 7.12 10.44
N PRO A 42 -8.48 6.76 11.67
CA PRO A 42 -7.22 7.26 12.22
C PRO A 42 -6.00 6.83 11.41
N ALA A 43 -5.99 5.61 10.90
CA ALA A 43 -4.90 5.11 10.06
C ALA A 43 -4.86 5.78 8.69
N LEU A 44 -6.01 6.06 8.09
CA LEU A 44 -6.11 6.84 6.85
C LEU A 44 -5.55 8.25 7.03
N ARG A 45 -5.86 8.91 8.15
CA ARG A 45 -5.32 10.23 8.47
C ARG A 45 -3.81 10.20 8.67
N ALA A 46 -3.31 9.24 9.45
CA ALA A 46 -1.88 9.09 9.67
C ALA A 46 -1.12 8.84 8.37
N LEU A 47 -1.65 7.96 7.50
CA LEU A 47 -1.08 7.70 6.18
C LEU A 47 -1.05 8.97 5.32
N ALA A 48 -2.13 9.75 5.29
CA ALA A 48 -2.20 11.00 4.54
C ALA A 48 -1.16 12.02 5.04
N THR A 49 -1.00 12.14 6.36
CA THR A 49 0.04 12.99 6.97
C THR A 49 1.44 12.53 6.56
N LEU A 50 1.74 11.23 6.68
CA LEU A 50 3.02 10.66 6.25
C LEU A 50 3.32 10.97 4.79
N ARG A 51 2.38 10.66 3.89
CA ARG A 51 2.48 10.95 2.45
C ARG A 51 2.75 12.43 2.16
N ALA A 52 2.14 13.35 2.93
CA ALA A 52 2.35 14.79 2.77
C ALA A 52 3.74 15.26 3.28
N THR A 53 4.33 14.54 4.24
CA THR A 53 5.66 14.89 4.78
C THR A 53 6.83 14.28 4.00
N LEU A 54 6.57 13.23 3.23
CA LEU A 54 7.60 12.50 2.48
C LEU A 54 7.82 13.12 1.10
N THR A 55 9.08 13.43 0.79
CA THR A 55 9.48 13.85 -0.56
C THR A 55 9.49 12.68 -1.54
N VAL A 56 9.79 11.47 -1.04
CA VAL A 56 9.84 10.23 -1.81
C VAL A 56 9.02 9.16 -1.08
N PRO A 57 8.19 8.36 -1.79
CA PRO A 57 7.42 7.28 -1.18
C PRO A 57 8.35 6.22 -0.59
N GLU A 58 8.31 6.05 0.74
CA GLU A 58 9.02 4.96 1.41
C GLU A 58 8.33 3.61 1.13
N PRO A 59 9.07 2.51 0.86
CA PRO A 59 8.49 1.20 0.53
C PRO A 59 7.47 0.70 1.56
N ASN A 60 7.75 0.83 2.86
CA ASN A 60 6.80 0.42 3.91
C ASN A 60 5.49 1.21 3.90
N VAL A 61 5.52 2.49 3.51
CA VAL A 61 4.32 3.34 3.39
C VAL A 61 3.44 2.86 2.24
N VAL A 62 4.07 2.57 1.08
CA VAL A 62 3.38 2.03 -0.10
C VAL A 62 2.74 0.67 0.23
N LEU A 63 3.51 -0.24 0.84
CA LEU A 63 3.03 -1.56 1.23
C LEU A 63 1.93 -1.51 2.29
N ALA A 64 2.01 -0.57 3.25
CA ALA A 64 0.97 -0.37 4.25
C ALA A 64 -0.34 0.14 3.63
N GLN A 65 -0.24 1.06 2.67
CA GLN A 65 -1.37 1.59 1.94
C GLN A 65 -2.14 0.48 1.21
N ILE A 66 -1.44 -0.41 0.51
CA ILE A 66 -2.09 -1.48 -0.25
C ILE A 66 -2.50 -2.67 0.62
N PHE A 67 -1.64 -3.20 1.50
CA PHE A 67 -1.92 -4.44 2.23
C PHE A 67 -2.70 -4.25 3.53
N VAL A 68 -2.54 -3.11 4.22
CA VAL A 68 -3.24 -2.86 5.48
C VAL A 68 -4.51 -2.07 5.24
N LEU A 69 -4.42 -1.06 4.37
CA LEU A 69 -5.53 -0.13 4.12
C LEU A 69 -6.28 -0.43 2.83
N GLY A 70 -5.85 -1.38 1.99
CA GLY A 70 -6.57 -1.76 0.78
C GLY A 70 -6.81 -0.60 -0.18
N LEU A 71 -5.88 0.37 -0.19
CA LEU A 71 -5.97 1.56 -1.04
C LEU A 71 -5.12 1.37 -2.30
N PRO A 72 -5.55 1.92 -3.45
CA PRO A 72 -4.76 1.89 -4.67
C PRO A 72 -3.46 2.68 -4.49
N VAL A 73 -2.42 2.27 -5.22
CA VAL A 73 -1.12 2.96 -5.33
C VAL A 73 -0.71 3.01 -6.79
N GLU A 74 0.18 3.92 -7.13
CA GLU A 74 0.74 4.01 -8.47
C GLU A 74 1.59 2.78 -8.79
N ARG A 75 1.53 2.31 -10.04
CA ARG A 75 2.31 1.13 -10.48
C ARG A 75 3.81 1.32 -10.25
N ALA A 76 4.33 2.54 -10.48
CA ALA A 76 5.73 2.87 -10.28
C ALA A 76 6.15 2.81 -8.79
N GLU A 77 5.27 3.24 -7.89
CA GLU A 77 5.53 3.16 -6.44
C GLU A 77 5.55 1.71 -5.97
N LEU A 78 4.60 0.89 -6.45
CA LEU A 78 4.58 -0.53 -6.12
C LEU A 78 5.82 -1.26 -6.66
N ALA A 79 6.25 -0.94 -7.89
CA ALA A 79 7.47 -1.50 -8.46
C ALA A 79 8.72 -1.11 -7.65
N ALA A 80 8.80 0.14 -7.17
CA ALA A 80 9.88 0.59 -6.31
C ALA A 80 9.85 -0.07 -4.92
N ALA A 81 8.65 -0.35 -4.38
CA ALA A 81 8.49 -1.02 -3.10
C ALA A 81 8.76 -2.54 -3.16
N LEU A 82 8.66 -3.15 -4.34
CA LEU A 82 8.89 -4.57 -4.61
C LEU A 82 9.94 -4.74 -5.72
N PRO A 83 11.21 -4.34 -5.49
CA PRO A 83 12.22 -4.32 -6.55
C PRO A 83 12.58 -5.72 -7.08
N SER A 84 12.41 -6.78 -6.26
CA SER A 84 12.76 -8.15 -6.65
C SER A 84 11.56 -8.89 -7.25
N LEU A 85 10.40 -8.80 -6.59
CA LEU A 85 9.16 -9.46 -7.04
C LEU A 85 8.54 -8.73 -8.24
N GLY A 86 8.62 -7.41 -8.25
CA GLY A 86 7.94 -6.54 -9.20
C GLY A 86 6.42 -6.57 -9.08
N VAL A 87 5.76 -5.75 -9.90
CA VAL A 87 4.29 -5.69 -9.96
C VAL A 87 3.72 -6.96 -10.58
N ASP A 88 4.36 -7.48 -11.63
CA ASP A 88 3.89 -8.69 -12.32
C ASP A 88 3.95 -9.91 -11.41
N GLY A 89 4.99 -10.03 -10.58
CA GLY A 89 5.07 -11.09 -9.57
C GLY A 89 3.99 -10.95 -8.50
N ALA A 90 3.66 -9.71 -8.08
CA ALA A 90 2.57 -9.45 -7.15
C ALA A 90 1.19 -9.81 -7.76
N GLU A 91 0.96 -9.52 -9.03
CA GLU A 91 -0.25 -9.92 -9.77
C GLU A 91 -0.35 -11.44 -9.91
N GLN A 92 0.75 -12.12 -10.26
CA GLN A 92 0.80 -13.58 -10.36
C GLN A 92 0.53 -14.28 -9.02
N LEU A 93 0.93 -13.67 -7.91
CA LEU A 93 0.60 -14.13 -6.56
C LEU A 93 -0.84 -13.78 -6.13
N GLY A 94 -1.59 -13.00 -6.93
CA GLY A 94 -2.94 -12.56 -6.61
C GLY A 94 -3.01 -11.52 -5.49
N LEU A 95 -1.90 -10.82 -5.22
CA LEU A 95 -1.82 -9.79 -4.16
C LEU A 95 -2.43 -8.46 -4.60
N VAL A 96 -2.35 -8.17 -5.90
CA VAL A 96 -2.78 -6.90 -6.50
C VAL A 96 -3.48 -7.18 -7.82
N ALA A 97 -4.31 -6.23 -8.24
CA ALA A 97 -4.90 -6.21 -9.57
C ALA A 97 -4.92 -4.78 -10.08
N ALA A 98 -4.75 -4.60 -11.39
CA ALA A 98 -4.90 -3.31 -12.03
C ALA A 98 -6.32 -2.77 -11.80
N SER A 99 -6.42 -1.66 -11.07
CA SER A 99 -7.68 -0.96 -10.87
C SER A 99 -7.92 -0.07 -12.09
N HIS A 100 -8.91 -0.42 -12.91
CA HIS A 100 -9.44 0.52 -13.89
C HIS A 100 -10.43 1.40 -13.13
N ASP A 101 -10.00 2.59 -12.71
CA ASP A 101 -10.89 3.50 -12.00
C ASP A 101 -11.88 4.13 -13.01
N GLU A 102 -13.03 3.47 -13.21
CA GLU A 102 -14.12 3.98 -14.03
C GLU A 102 -14.74 5.27 -13.43
N ARG A 103 -14.42 5.65 -12.18
CA ARG A 103 -15.01 6.82 -11.53
C ARG A 103 -14.53 8.16 -12.09
N ALA A 104 -13.43 8.19 -12.85
CA ALA A 104 -12.99 9.38 -13.59
C ALA A 104 -13.81 9.61 -14.88
N ALA A 105 -14.63 8.64 -15.32
CA ALA A 105 -15.38 8.67 -16.56
C ALA A 105 -16.89 8.95 -16.38
N GLN A 106 -17.32 9.45 -15.22
CA GLN A 106 -18.69 9.94 -15.09
C GLN A 106 -18.75 11.40 -15.58
N PRO A 107 -19.29 11.70 -16.78
CA PRO A 107 -19.61 13.08 -17.12
C PRO A 107 -20.61 13.60 -16.08
N GLY A 108 -20.28 14.72 -15.44
CA GLY A 108 -21.21 15.42 -14.54
C GLY A 108 -22.54 15.69 -15.26
N PRO A 109 -23.66 15.77 -14.53
CA PRO A 109 -24.97 15.91 -15.15
C PRO A 109 -24.97 17.17 -16.02
N LEU A 110 -25.32 17.00 -17.30
CA LEU A 110 -25.64 18.09 -18.20
C LEU A 110 -26.87 18.78 -17.61
N ALA A 111 -26.67 19.96 -17.01
CA ALA A 111 -27.77 20.81 -16.59
C ALA A 111 -28.29 21.53 -17.84
N ASP A 112 -29.52 21.19 -18.24
CA ASP A 112 -30.37 21.98 -19.12
C ASP A 112 -30.83 23.28 -18.43
#